data_AF-A0A7Z9UEB4-F1
#
_entry.id   AF-A0A7Z9UEB4-F1
#
_cell.length_a   1.000
_cell.length_b   1.000
_cell.length_c   1.000
_cell.angle_alpha   90.00
_cell.angle_beta   90.00
_cell.angle_gamma   90.00
#
_symmetry.space_group_name_H-M   'P 1'
#
loop_
_entity.id
_entity.type
_entity.pdbx_description
1 polymer ?
#
loop_
_entity_poly.entity_id
_entity_poly.type
_entity_poly.pdbx_seq_one_letter_code
_entity_poly.pdbx_strand_id
1 'polypeptide(L)' 'ILDRIVGYQVSPLLWKKVARGLSAGRVQSVAVRLIVERERQIRAFIPDEYWNITGYFALDQAKAGGLGDEW' A
#
# COMPACT_ATOMS: atom_id res chain seq x y z
N ILE A 1 -32.10 4.29 -1.21
CA ILE A 1 -32.37 5.69 -0.75
C ILE A 1 -31.15 6.30 -0.06
N LEU A 2 -30.49 5.58 0.85
CA LEU A 2 -29.35 6.08 1.63
C LEU A 2 -28.18 6.62 0.77
N ASP A 3 -27.70 5.87 -0.22
CA ASP A 3 -26.60 6.31 -1.10
C ASP A 3 -26.96 7.55 -1.93
N ARG A 4 -28.26 7.74 -2.23
CA ARG A 4 -28.76 8.94 -2.90
C ARG A 4 -28.75 10.15 -1.96
N ILE A 5 -29.09 9.98 -0.68
CA ILE A 5 -29.04 11.07 0.29
C ILE A 5 -27.59 11.51 0.52
N VAL A 6 -26.69 10.56 0.76
CA VAL A 6 -25.26 10.84 0.98
C VAL A 6 -24.63 11.48 -0.26
N GLY A 7 -24.91 10.94 -1.44
CA GLY A 7 -24.40 11.48 -2.70
C GLY A 7 -24.89 12.91 -2.99
N TYR A 8 -26.18 13.19 -2.83
CA TYR A 8 -26.75 14.50 -3.14
C TYR A 8 -26.47 15.57 -2.08
N GLN A 9 -26.30 15.21 -0.81
CA GLN A 9 -26.00 16.19 0.25
C GLN A 9 -24.51 16.52 0.36
N VAL A 10 -23.62 15.55 0.12
CA VAL A 10 -22.18 15.74 0.32
C VAL A 10 -21.48 16.28 -0.94
N SER A 11 -21.94 15.92 -2.14
CA SER A 11 -21.32 16.40 -3.39
C SER A 11 -21.37 17.94 -3.57
N PRO A 12 -22.46 18.66 -3.23
CA PRO A 12 -22.47 20.13 -3.27
C PRO A 12 -21.45 20.79 -2.34
N LEU A 13 -21.17 20.18 -1.18
CA LEU A 13 -20.13 20.65 -0.26
C LEU A 13 -18.74 20.50 -0.88
N LEU A 14 -18.46 19.38 -1.55
CA LEU A 14 -17.20 19.17 -2.26
C LEU A 14 -17.01 20.17 -3.41
N TRP A 15 -18.07 20.53 -4.13
CA TRP A 15 -17.98 21.54 -5.19
C TRP A 15 -17.65 22.92 -4.67
N LYS A 16 -18.16 23.27 -3.49
CA LYS A 16 -17.91 24.56 -2.85
C LYS A 16 -16.52 24.66 -2.22
N LYS A 17 -15.95 23.53 -1.77
CA LYS A 17 -14.72 23.50 -0.95
C LYS A 17 -13.49 22.90 -1.64
N VAL A 18 -13.67 22.13 -2.72
CA VAL A 18 -12.59 21.41 -3.39
C VAL A 18 -12.60 21.67 -4.90
N ALA A 19 -13.55 21.11 -5.65
CA ALA A 19 -13.66 21.28 -7.10
C ALA A 19 -15.04 20.87 -7.62
N ARG A 20 -15.54 21.56 -8.67
CA ARG A 20 -16.80 21.19 -9.34
C ARG A 20 -16.69 19.81 -10.00
N GLY A 21 -17.77 19.03 -9.96
CA GLY A 21 -17.85 17.71 -10.59
C GLY A 21 -17.41 16.53 -9.70
N LEU A 22 -16.91 16.79 -8.49
CA LEU A 22 -16.57 15.73 -7.54
C LEU A 22 -17.81 15.07 -6.95
N SER A 23 -17.77 13.75 -6.81
CA SER A 23 -18.81 12.97 -6.14
C SER A 23 -18.32 12.45 -4.80
N ALA A 24 -19.22 12.44 -3.82
CA ALA A 24 -19.03 11.71 -2.57
C ALA A 24 -19.93 10.48 -2.57
N GLY A 25 -19.34 9.29 -2.51
CA GLY A 25 -20.06 8.03 -2.38
C GLY A 25 -19.60 7.29 -1.13
N ARG A 26 -20.53 6.72 -0.36
CA ARG A 26 -20.25 6.06 0.93
C ARG A 26 -19.15 5.00 0.85
N VAL A 27 -19.05 4.28 -0.27
CA VAL A 27 -18.02 3.26 -0.50
C VAL A 27 -16.80 3.86 -1.21
N GLN A 28 -17.01 4.68 -2.24
CA GLN A 28 -15.93 5.27 -3.03
C GLN A 28 -15.02 6.17 -2.20
N SER A 29 -15.56 6.98 -1.28
CA SER A 29 -14.77 7.85 -0.41
C SER A 29 -13.93 7.06 0.60
N VAL A 30 -14.42 5.91 1.07
CA VAL A 30 -13.68 5.02 1.98
C VAL A 30 -12.53 4.34 1.23
N ALA A 31 -12.79 3.85 0.01
CA ALA A 31 -11.74 3.26 -0.82
C ALA A 31 -10.62 4.27 -1.12
N VAL A 32 -10.97 5.50 -1.51
CA VAL A 32 -10.00 6.58 -1.73
C VAL A 32 -9.24 6.90 -0.44
N ARG A 33 -9.93 6.94 0.71
CA ARG A 33 -9.28 7.18 2.01
C ARG A 33 -8.22 6.13 2.33
N LEU A 34 -8.50 4.84 2.12
CA LEU A 34 -7.55 3.76 2.38
C LEU A 34 -6.28 3.89 1.53
N ILE A 35 -6.42 4.25 0.25
CA ILE A 35 -5.28 4.47 -0.65
C ILE A 35 -4.44 5.66 -0.16
N VAL A 36 -5.09 6.78 0.18
CA VAL A 36 -4.39 7.99 0.67
C VAL A 36 -3.68 7.72 2.01
N GLU A 37 -4.29 6.97 2.91
CA GLU A 37 -3.67 6.56 4.17
C GLU A 37 -2.44 5.68 3.92
N ARG A 38 -2.49 4.74 2.99
CA ARG A 38 -1.33 3.90 2.64
C ARG A 38 -0.20 4.72 2.01
N GLU A 39 -0.51 5.64 1.10
CA GLU A 39 0.47 6.53 0.48
C GLU A 39 1.16 7.42 1.53
N ARG A 40 0.40 7.91 2.53
CA ARG A 40 0.99 8.67 3.65
C ARG A 40 1.96 7.83 4.47
N GLN A 41 1.65 6.56 4.72
CA GLN A 41 2.57 5.64 5.41
C GLN A 41 3.84 5.41 4.58
N ILE A 42 3.72 5.23 3.26
CA ILE A 42 4.86 5.07 2.35
C ILE A 42 5.74 6.32 2.39
N ARG A 43 5.16 7.53 2.31
CA ARG A 43 5.92 8.80 2.37
C ARG A 43 6.59 9.05 3.72
N ALA A 44 5.99 8.55 4.80
CA ALA A 44 6.53 8.67 6.15
C ALA A 44 7.53 7.55 6.49
N PHE A 45 7.67 6.54 5.64
CA PHE A 45 8.60 5.43 5.86
C PHE A 45 10.04 5.91 5.67
N ILE A 46 10.86 5.73 6.70
CA ILE A 46 12.31 5.95 6.67
C ILE A 46 12.94 4.56 6.61
N PRO A 47 13.64 4.19 5.52
CA PRO A 47 14.25 2.87 5.40
C PRO A 47 15.45 2.75 6.34
N ASP A 48 15.55 1.61 7.02
CA ASP A 48 16.73 1.23 7.79
C ASP A 48 17.63 0.32 6.96
N GLU A 49 18.93 0.59 6.97
CA GLU A 49 19.92 -0.23 6.29
C GLU A 49 20.15 -1.55 7.04
N TYR A 50 20.11 -2.67 6.32
CA TYR A 50 20.43 -3.98 6.87
C TYR A 50 21.13 -4.86 5.83
N TRP A 51 21.89 -5.83 6.33
CA TRP A 51 22.66 -6.77 5.53
C TRP A 51 22.20 -8.20 5.85
N ASN A 52 21.98 -9.00 4.81
CA ASN A 52 21.66 -10.42 4.94
C ASN A 52 22.87 -11.25 4.50
N ILE A 53 23.26 -12.21 5.34
CA ILE A 53 24.31 -13.18 5.00
C ILE A 53 23.62 -14.53 4.83
N THR A 54 23.63 -15.04 3.61
CA THR A 54 23.14 -16.38 3.29
C THR A 54 24.32 -17.35 3.33
N GLY A 55 24.21 -18.40 4.15
CA GLY A 55 25.20 -19.47 4.24
C GLY A 55 24.62 -20.79 3.79
N TYR A 56 25.34 -21.49 2.92
CA TYR A 56 25.00 -22.85 2.51
C TYR A 56 25.83 -23.83 3.35
N PHE A 57 25.16 -24.79 3.97
CA PHE A 57 25.79 -25.76 4.87
C PHE A 57 25.47 -27.17 4.40
N ALA A 58 26.50 -28.01 4.33
CA ALA A 58 26.36 -29.45 4.19
C ALA A 58 26.90 -30.14 5.45
N LEU A 59 26.21 -31.18 5.90
CA LEU A 59 26.68 -32.06 6.96
C LEU A 59 27.84 -32.96 6.51
N ASP A 60 27.99 -33.14 5.19
CA ASP A 60 28.99 -33.98 4.56
C ASP A 60 29.88 -33.11 3.65
N GLN A 61 31.20 -33.19 3.88
CA GLN A 61 32.21 -32.45 3.12
C GLN A 61 32.17 -32.78 1.63
N ALA A 62 31.80 -34.01 1.26
CA ALA A 62 31.67 -34.40 -0.14
C ALA A 62 30.54 -33.66 -0.87
N LYS A 63 29.54 -33.17 -0.14
CA LYS A 63 28.38 -32.44 -0.68
C LYS A 63 28.58 -30.92 -0.66
N ALA A 64 29.64 -30.43 -0.05
CA ALA A 64 29.93 -28.99 0.04
C ALA A 64 30.34 -28.39 -1.31
N GLY A 65 30.97 -29.18 -2.19
CA GLY A 65 31.50 -28.71 -3.47
C GLY A 65 30.46 -28.19 -4.46
N GLY A 66 29.21 -28.66 -4.39
CA GLY A 66 28.12 -28.25 -5.29
C GLY A 66 27.17 -27.19 -4.72
N LEU A 67 27.41 -26.70 -3.49
CA LEU A 67 26.52 -25.72 -2.85
C LEU A 67 26.64 -24.30 -3.43
N GLY A 68 27.72 -24.02 -4.16
CA GLY A 68 28.00 -22.71 -4.76
C GLY A 68 27.57 -22.56 -6.22
N ASP A 69 27.09 -23.64 -6.86
CA ASP A 69 26.85 -23.67 -8.31
C ASP A 69 25.44 -23.17 -8.71
N GLU A 70 24.58 -22.83 -7.75
CA GLU A 70 23.19 -22.38 -8.00
C GLU A 70 22.98 -20.86 -7.95
N TRP A 71 24.03 -20.06 -8.16
CA TRP A 71 23.95 -18.59 -8.33
C TRP A 71 24.38 -18.12 -9.71
#